data_AF-A0A7C6Z1T1-F1
#
_entry.id   AF-A0A7C6Z1T1-F1
#
_cell.length_a   1.000
_cell.length_b   1.000
_cell.length_c   1.000
_cell.angle_alpha   90.00
_cell.angle_beta   90.00
_cell.angle_gamma   90.00
#
_symmetry.space_group_name_H-M   'P 1'
#
loop_
_entity.id
_entity.type
_entity.pdbx_description
1 polymer ?
#
loop_
_entity_poly.entity_id
_entity_poly.type
_entity_poly.pdbx_seq_one_letter_code
_entity_poly.pdbx_strand_id
1 'polypeptide(L)'
;MDQIKKYIIALTNLYGIVPIDKVVEIYNMQNEEQISFGDVEAHYYVDLSKYYVYAHKNHFVHETIMEFNDFKSMLRKKADKPYYVPNQEELLKYSDPNYYEKSKQYHDLCKYSRKHFFAGDDEKAELLCEN
;
A
#
# COMPACT_ATOMS: atom_id res chain seq x y z
N MET A 1 14.63 -0.44 7.63
CA MET A 1 14.13 0.47 6.58
C MET A 1 13.78 1.78 7.26
N ASP A 2 14.22 2.91 6.70
CA ASP A 2 13.82 4.24 7.17
C ASP A 2 12.29 4.42 7.17
N GLN A 3 11.77 5.26 8.06
CA GLN A 3 10.34 5.46 8.25
C GLN A 3 9.70 6.18 7.05
N ILE A 4 10.36 7.18 6.46
CA ILE A 4 9.85 7.89 5.27
C ILE A 4 9.65 6.89 4.13
N LYS A 5 10.64 6.02 3.90
CA LYS A 5 10.58 4.94 2.92
C LYS A 5 9.41 3.98 3.17
N LYS A 6 9.10 3.63 4.42
CA LYS A 6 7.91 2.80 4.72
C LYS A 6 6.61 3.50 4.32
N TYR A 7 6.49 4.80 4.59
CA TYR A 7 5.30 5.57 4.18
C TYR A 7 5.19 5.66 2.66
N ILE A 8 6.30 5.92 1.96
CA ILE A 8 6.31 5.94 0.49
C ILE A 8 5.80 4.62 -0.07
N ILE A 9 6.33 3.49 0.42
CA ILE A 9 5.94 2.15 -0.05
C ILE A 9 4.47 1.87 0.30
N ALA A 10 4.08 2.06 1.56
CA ALA A 10 2.73 1.79 2.02
C ALA A 10 1.67 2.59 1.26
N LEU A 11 1.90 3.90 1.08
CA LEU A 11 0.97 4.77 0.37
C LEU A 11 0.94 4.49 -1.13
N THR A 12 2.07 4.09 -1.73
CA THR A 12 2.10 3.67 -3.13
C THR A 12 1.33 2.36 -3.33
N ASN A 13 1.47 1.39 -2.43
CA ASN A 13 0.73 0.14 -2.47
C ASN A 13 -0.77 0.35 -2.23
N LEU A 14 -1.14 1.27 -1.34
CA LEU A 14 -2.54 1.58 -1.06
C LEU A 14 -3.24 2.36 -2.18
N TYR A 15 -2.55 3.33 -2.81
CA TYR A 15 -3.18 4.23 -3.78
C TYR A 15 -2.80 3.99 -5.24
N GLY A 16 -1.75 3.21 -5.50
CA GLY A 16 -1.12 3.05 -6.81
C GLY A 16 -0.28 4.25 -7.24
N ILE A 17 -0.81 5.48 -7.07
CA ILE A 17 -0.10 6.75 -7.33
C ILE A 17 -0.25 7.66 -6.11
N VAL A 18 0.86 8.14 -5.56
CA VAL A 18 0.88 9.10 -4.46
C VAL A 18 1.79 10.29 -4.76
N PRO A 19 1.29 11.54 -4.69
CA PRO A 19 2.15 12.72 -4.81
C PRO A 19 2.99 12.92 -3.56
N ILE A 20 4.18 13.51 -3.70
CA ILE A 20 5.12 13.76 -2.61
C ILE A 20 4.45 14.53 -1.46
N ASP A 21 3.70 15.60 -1.78
CA ASP A 21 3.00 16.41 -0.77
C ASP A 21 2.05 15.57 0.10
N LYS A 22 1.42 14.55 -0.48
CA LYS A 22 0.49 13.68 0.26
C LYS A 22 1.23 12.72 1.18
N VAL A 23 2.44 12.30 0.81
CA VAL A 23 3.31 11.52 1.72
C VAL A 23 3.69 12.37 2.93
N VAL A 24 4.13 13.62 2.70
CA VAL A 24 4.47 14.57 3.77
C VAL A 24 3.27 14.79 4.69
N GLU A 25 2.10 15.11 4.12
CA GLU A 25 0.87 15.35 4.88
C GLU A 25 0.50 14.18 5.79
N ILE A 26 0.44 12.96 5.24
CA ILE A 26 0.01 11.78 6.00
C ILE A 26 1.07 11.40 7.05
N TYR A 27 2.36 11.49 6.71
CA TYR A 27 3.44 11.25 7.67
C TYR A 27 3.31 12.22 8.86
N ASN A 28 3.22 13.51 8.58
CA ASN A 28 3.17 14.56 9.60
C ASN A 28 1.91 14.50 10.47
N MET A 29 0.79 14.02 9.90
CA MET A 29 -0.44 13.78 10.64
C MET A 29 -0.32 12.61 11.64
N GLN A 30 0.55 11.64 11.37
CA GLN A 30 0.65 10.37 12.11
C GLN A 30 1.89 10.26 13.00
N ASN A 31 2.83 11.20 12.93
CA ASN A 31 4.08 11.17 13.68
C ASN A 31 4.32 12.52 14.37
N GLU A 32 4.97 12.49 15.53
CA GLU A 32 5.34 13.72 16.25
C GLU A 32 6.44 14.48 15.53
N GLU A 33 7.49 13.78 15.08
CA GLU A 33 8.55 14.35 14.27
C GLU A 33 8.03 14.67 12.88
N GLN A 34 8.21 15.92 12.46
CA GLN A 34 7.71 16.44 11.20
C GLN A 34 8.79 16.39 10.14
N ILE A 35 8.39 16.07 8.91
CA ILE A 35 9.25 16.08 7.72
C ILE A 35 8.80 17.16 6.75
N SER A 36 9.71 17.58 5.88
CA SER A 36 9.48 18.51 4.81
C SER A 36 9.31 17.80 3.46
N PHE A 37 8.87 18.56 2.45
CA PHE A 37 8.88 18.11 1.07
C PHE A 37 10.25 17.61 0.61
N GLY A 38 11.32 18.32 0.99
CA GLY A 38 12.70 17.96 0.59
C GLY A 38 13.16 16.62 1.16
N ASP A 39 12.71 16.26 2.36
CA ASP A 39 13.04 14.98 3.00
C ASP A 39 12.42 13.80 2.22
N VAL A 40 11.20 13.98 1.72
CA VAL A 40 10.53 12.98 0.87
C VAL A 40 11.06 13.03 -0.56
N GLU A 41 11.30 14.21 -1.13
CA GLU A 41 11.87 14.38 -2.47
C GLU A 41 13.26 13.77 -2.60
N ALA A 42 14.07 13.76 -1.53
CA ALA A 42 15.35 13.05 -1.52
C ALA A 42 15.23 11.56 -1.90
N HIS A 43 14.06 10.94 -1.64
CA HIS A 43 13.78 9.54 -1.99
C HIS A 43 13.44 9.32 -3.46
N TYR A 44 13.30 10.39 -4.25
CA TYR A 44 13.06 10.31 -5.69
C TYR A 44 14.21 9.67 -6.46
N TYR A 45 15.43 9.78 -5.91
CA TYR A 45 16.66 9.22 -6.49
C TYR A 45 17.09 7.91 -5.82
N VAL A 46 16.32 7.42 -4.85
CA VAL A 46 16.58 6.14 -4.17
C VAL A 46 15.91 5.03 -4.96
N ASP A 47 16.64 3.93 -5.17
CA ASP A 47 16.07 2.75 -5.80
C ASP A 47 15.08 2.05 -4.83
N LEU A 48 13.81 2.08 -5.23
CA LEU A 48 12.68 1.44 -4.56
C LEU A 48 12.05 0.32 -5.40
N SER A 49 12.67 -0.07 -6.53
CA SER A 49 12.15 -1.08 -7.45
C SER A 49 11.90 -2.44 -6.79
N LYS A 50 12.69 -2.82 -5.79
CA LYS A 50 12.45 -4.03 -4.96
C LYS A 50 11.06 -4.06 -4.30
N TYR A 51 10.45 -2.89 -4.12
CA TYR A 51 9.11 -2.72 -3.55
C TYR A 51 8.08 -2.33 -4.59
N TYR A 52 8.40 -2.46 -5.89
CA TYR A 52 7.53 -2.11 -7.00
C TYR A 52 7.15 -0.62 -7.03
N VAL A 53 8.01 0.26 -6.52
CA VAL A 53 7.76 1.71 -6.46
C VAL A 53 8.76 2.45 -7.34
N TYR A 54 8.23 3.34 -8.18
CA TYR A 54 9.01 4.18 -9.10
C TYR A 54 8.64 5.65 -8.95
N ALA A 55 9.64 6.51 -9.10
CA ALA A 55 9.47 7.96 -9.09
C ALA A 55 9.06 8.47 -10.49
N HIS A 56 7.91 9.15 -10.62
CA HIS A 56 7.44 9.73 -11.89
C HIS A 56 6.64 11.03 -11.69
N LYS A 57 7.07 12.13 -12.32
CA LYS A 57 6.43 13.47 -12.29
C LYS A 57 5.98 13.93 -10.88
N ASN A 58 6.88 13.97 -9.90
CA ASN A 58 6.60 14.32 -8.48
C ASN A 58 5.60 13.39 -7.78
N HIS A 59 5.45 12.15 -8.26
CA HIS A 59 4.71 11.09 -7.61
C HIS A 59 5.59 9.87 -7.41
N PHE A 60 5.25 9.07 -6.42
CA PHE A 60 5.62 7.66 -6.35
C PHE A 60 4.49 6.83 -6.97
N VAL A 61 4.86 5.88 -7.83
CA VAL A 61 3.96 5.15 -8.72
C VAL A 61 4.29 3.67 -8.66
N HIS A 62 3.27 2.86 -8.47
CA HIS A 62 3.39 1.40 -8.48
C HIS A 62 3.80 0.89 -9.87
N GLU A 63 4.63 -0.15 -9.91
CA GLU A 63 5.24 -0.73 -11.12
C GLU A 63 4.21 -1.00 -12.22
N THR A 64 3.11 -1.67 -11.88
CA THR A 64 2.07 -2.03 -12.84
C THR A 64 1.52 -0.82 -13.60
N ILE A 65 1.35 0.33 -12.95
CA ILE A 65 0.87 1.55 -13.60
C ILE A 65 1.92 2.10 -14.58
N MET A 66 3.21 1.98 -14.24
CA MET A 66 4.31 2.37 -15.11
C MET A 66 4.42 1.44 -16.32
N GLU A 67 4.40 0.13 -16.10
CA GLU A 67 4.51 -0.89 -17.15
C GLU A 67 3.38 -0.79 -18.17
N PHE A 68 2.15 -0.57 -17.71
CA PHE A 68 0.98 -0.41 -18.59
C PHE A 68 0.77 1.03 -19.08
N ASN A 69 1.70 1.96 -18.80
CA ASN A 69 1.63 3.37 -19.20
C ASN A 69 0.31 4.06 -18.79
N ASP A 70 -0.20 3.70 -17.62
CA ASP A 70 -1.55 4.03 -17.17
C ASP A 70 -1.61 5.28 -16.27
N PHE A 71 -0.46 5.91 -16.02
CA PHE A 71 -0.32 7.05 -15.10
C PHE A 71 -1.38 8.14 -15.32
N LYS A 72 -1.55 8.62 -16.56
CA LYS A 72 -2.54 9.65 -16.88
C LYS A 72 -3.98 9.16 -16.71
N SER A 73 -4.24 7.89 -17.01
CA SER A 73 -5.56 7.26 -16.89
C SER A 73 -5.97 7.14 -15.43
N MET A 74 -5.05 6.66 -14.59
CA MET A 74 -5.25 6.52 -13.14
C MET A 74 -5.47 7.87 -12.46
N LEU A 75 -4.68 8.90 -12.79
CA LEU A 75 -4.91 10.26 -12.27
C LEU A 75 -6.31 10.79 -12.62
N ARG A 76 -6.80 10.56 -13.86
CA ARG A 76 -8.17 10.93 -14.24
C ARG A 76 -9.24 10.15 -13.45
N LYS A 77 -9.02 8.86 -13.19
CA LYS A 77 -9.95 8.02 -12.41
C LYS A 77 -9.97 8.41 -10.92
N LYS A 78 -8.84 8.85 -10.39
CA LYS A 78 -8.70 9.42 -9.05
C LYS A 78 -9.49 10.73 -8.95
N ALA A 79 -9.32 11.64 -9.92
CA ALA A 79 -9.98 12.95 -9.94
C ALA A 79 -9.91 13.62 -8.56
N ASP A 80 -11.01 14.21 -8.09
CA ASP A 80 -11.09 14.91 -6.81
C ASP A 80 -11.51 14.01 -5.65
N LYS A 81 -11.48 12.67 -5.82
CA LYS A 81 -11.84 11.76 -4.72
C LYS A 81 -10.89 11.97 -3.54
N PRO A 82 -11.37 12.05 -2.30
CA PRO A 82 -10.50 12.16 -1.15
C PRO A 82 -9.63 10.91 -1.00
N TYR A 83 -8.51 11.04 -0.29
CA TYR A 83 -7.70 9.88 0.10
C TYR A 83 -8.33 9.22 1.32
N TYR A 84 -8.48 7.90 1.29
CA TYR A 84 -8.75 7.10 2.48
C TYR A 84 -7.47 7.01 3.30
N VAL A 85 -7.42 7.61 4.48
CA VAL A 85 -6.22 7.59 5.34
C VAL A 85 -6.48 6.70 6.55
N PRO A 86 -5.97 5.45 6.55
CA PRO A 86 -6.11 4.56 7.70
C PRO A 86 -5.26 5.03 8.88
N ASN A 87 -5.45 4.45 10.05
CA ASN A 87 -4.54 4.67 11.18
C ASN A 87 -3.12 4.17 10.84
N GLN A 88 -2.11 4.62 11.59
CA GLN A 88 -0.72 4.31 11.28
C GLN A 88 -0.42 2.80 11.26
N GLU A 89 -0.96 2.04 12.22
CA GLU A 89 -0.70 0.60 12.32
C GLU A 89 -1.22 -0.15 11.09
N GLU A 90 -2.43 0.19 10.65
CA GLU A 90 -3.04 -0.36 9.44
C GLU A 90 -2.29 0.08 8.17
N LEU A 91 -1.96 1.37 8.06
CA LEU A 91 -1.22 1.91 6.91
C LEU A 91 0.10 1.15 6.70
N LEU A 92 0.87 0.97 7.77
CA LEU A 92 2.22 0.40 7.67
C LEU A 92 2.22 -1.10 7.30
N LYS A 93 1.08 -1.80 7.37
CA LYS A 93 0.96 -3.17 6.84
C LYS A 93 1.19 -3.20 5.33
N TYR A 94 0.75 -2.17 4.61
CA TYR A 94 0.96 -2.03 3.17
C TYR A 94 2.44 -1.80 2.79
N SER A 95 3.36 -1.65 3.74
CA SER A 95 4.80 -1.64 3.44
C SER A 95 5.32 -3.02 3.01
N ASP A 96 4.58 -4.09 3.31
CA ASP A 96 4.77 -5.40 2.69
C ASP A 96 4.01 -5.45 1.35
N PRO A 97 4.71 -5.62 0.22
CA PRO A 97 4.06 -5.68 -1.09
C PRO A 97 3.12 -6.88 -1.27
N ASN A 98 3.20 -7.90 -0.42
CA ASN A 98 2.31 -9.06 -0.46
C ASN A 98 1.08 -8.90 0.46
N TYR A 99 1.01 -7.82 1.23
CA TYR A 99 -0.11 -7.57 2.12
C TYR A 99 -1.35 -7.13 1.34
N TYR A 100 -2.47 -7.77 1.67
CA TYR A 100 -3.80 -7.30 1.30
C TYR A 100 -4.74 -7.50 2.49
N GLU A 101 -5.76 -6.65 2.58
CA GLU A 101 -6.74 -6.74 3.66
C GLU A 101 -7.63 -7.97 3.45
N LYS A 102 -7.60 -8.89 4.42
CA LYS A 102 -8.50 -10.05 4.45
C LYS A 102 -9.87 -9.59 4.94
N SER A 103 -10.88 -9.72 4.08
CA SER A 103 -12.24 -9.28 4.38
C SER A 103 -12.91 -10.16 5.45
N LYS A 104 -14.01 -9.67 6.03
CA LYS A 104 -14.86 -10.49 6.91
C LYS A 104 -15.29 -11.79 6.22
N GLN A 105 -15.62 -11.73 4.92
CA GLN A 105 -16.07 -12.87 4.14
C GLN A 105 -14.94 -13.92 3.98
N TYR A 106 -13.70 -13.47 3.78
CA TYR A 106 -12.53 -14.36 3.81
C TYR A 106 -12.47 -15.12 5.15
N HIS A 107 -12.56 -14.41 6.27
CA HIS A 107 -12.46 -15.04 7.59
C HIS A 107 -13.63 -16.00 7.89
N ASP A 108 -14.85 -15.65 7.45
CA ASP A 108 -16.01 -16.52 7.58
C ASP A 108 -15.82 -17.82 6.77
N LEU A 109 -15.28 -17.73 5.56
CA LEU A 109 -14.96 -18.90 4.73
C LEU A 109 -13.82 -19.74 5.33
N CYS A 110 -12.75 -19.08 5.78
CA CYS A 110 -11.74 -19.54 6.76
C CYS A 110 -12.30 -20.54 7.77
N LYS A 111 -13.14 -19.98 8.62
CA LYS A 111 -13.73 -20.66 9.77
C LYS A 111 -14.62 -21.82 9.34
N TYR A 112 -15.40 -21.64 8.27
CA TYR A 112 -16.28 -22.69 7.76
C TYR A 112 -15.47 -23.88 7.22
N SER A 113 -14.50 -23.61 6.35
CA SER A 113 -13.68 -24.62 5.70
C SER A 113 -12.83 -25.40 6.70
N ARG A 114 -12.21 -24.71 7.66
CA ARG A 114 -11.48 -25.32 8.77
C ARG A 114 -12.34 -26.34 9.52
N LYS A 115 -13.59 -25.96 9.84
CA LYS A 115 -14.51 -26.78 10.63
C LYS A 115 -15.07 -27.97 9.84
N HIS A 116 -15.41 -27.78 8.57
CA HIS A 116 -16.23 -28.75 7.82
C HIS A 116 -15.45 -29.59 6.81
N PHE A 117 -14.31 -29.10 6.29
CA PHE A 117 -13.56 -29.79 5.24
C PHE A 117 -12.19 -30.29 5.70
N PHE A 118 -11.56 -29.59 6.65
CA PHE A 118 -10.14 -29.83 6.97
C PHE A 118 -9.86 -30.25 8.42
N ALA A 119 -10.89 -30.70 9.15
CA ALA A 119 -10.75 -31.25 10.51
C ALA A 119 -9.93 -30.38 11.48
N GLY A 120 -10.03 -29.05 11.35
CA GLY A 120 -9.32 -28.11 12.21
C GLY A 120 -7.99 -27.57 11.64
N ASP A 121 -7.53 -28.06 10.49
CA ASP A 121 -6.29 -27.64 9.82
C ASP A 121 -6.45 -26.24 9.20
N ASP A 122 -5.70 -25.28 9.74
CA ASP A 122 -5.75 -23.87 9.35
C ASP A 122 -5.09 -23.63 7.99
N GLU A 123 -3.95 -24.28 7.73
CA GLU A 123 -3.17 -24.08 6.51
C GLU A 123 -3.98 -24.48 5.27
N LYS A 124 -4.64 -25.66 5.32
CA LYS A 124 -5.51 -26.09 4.23
C LYS A 124 -6.73 -25.18 4.05
N ALA A 125 -7.28 -24.64 5.14
CA ALA A 125 -8.42 -23.75 5.08
C ALA A 125 -8.06 -22.39 4.46
N GLU A 126 -6.91 -21.83 4.83
CA GLU A 126 -6.39 -20.60 4.24
C GLU A 126 -6.05 -20.80 2.77
N LEU A 127 -5.33 -21.88 2.41
CA LEU A 127 -4.99 -22.18 1.03
C LEU A 127 -6.23 -22.29 0.12
N LEU A 128 -7.35 -22.84 0.62
CA LEU A 128 -8.60 -22.88 -0.13
C LEU A 128 -9.20 -21.47 -0.34
N CYS A 129 -9.06 -20.56 0.62
CA CYS A 129 -9.66 -19.22 0.55
C CYS A 129 -8.80 -18.21 -0.22
N GLU A 130 -7.54 -18.54 -0.48
CA GLU A 130 -6.59 -17.71 -1.23
C GLU A 130 -6.54 -18.05 -2.74
N ASN A 131 -7.21 -19.13 -3.17
CA ASN A 131 -7.36 -19.53 -4.59
C ASN A 131 -8.67 -19.01 -5.21
#